data_AF-A0A8T9Q7M4-F1
#
_entry.id   AF-A0A8T9Q7M4-F1
#
_cell.length_a   1.000
_cell.length_b   1.000
_cell.length_c   1.000
_cell.angle_alpha   90.00
_cell.angle_beta   90.00
_cell.angle_gamma   90.00
#
_symmetry.space_group_name_H-M   'P 1'
#
loop_
_entity.id
_entity.type
_entity.pdbx_description
1 polymer ?
#
loop_
_entity_poly.entity_id
_entity_poly.type
_entity_poly.pdbx_seq_one_letter_code
_entity_poly.pdbx_strand_id
1 'polypeptide(L)'
;MARHLFERGEKYVAAIPAEKSLLRLFLSNIYDRSKSFYHYRTGNPTEAIRLVHNALSNNITLEANGLEFLVFDRVSQYHNLAKVYFGLQQPERGFEILSDAICFLMTGHANVLTDLNRNYLSAYTADLIQMRYSLLALMLCETLTNLQKGADAEAFVRDSEGFITPILQAAPDFVLQEPQEEFLQKWLLVVRLFYQKRYADFRVAAEAFLASEPSCLRNVPHQLLESFIGYSKELSEPLLAEA
;
A
#
# COMPACT_ATOMS: atom_id res chain seq x y z
N MET A 1 20.11 3.87 -18.23
CA MET A 1 18.80 4.15 -18.85
C MET A 1 17.80 4.74 -17.84
N ALA A 2 17.47 4.07 -16.72
CA ALA A 2 16.49 4.58 -15.73
C ALA A 2 16.82 5.97 -15.15
N ARG A 3 18.07 6.20 -14.71
CA ARG A 3 18.53 7.50 -14.20
C ARG A 3 18.29 8.66 -15.19
N HIS A 4 18.57 8.45 -16.47
CA HIS A 4 18.34 9.45 -17.52
C HIS A 4 16.86 9.80 -17.71
N LEU A 5 15.96 8.81 -17.56
CA LEU A 5 14.51 9.04 -17.62
C LEU A 5 14.03 9.86 -16.42
N PHE A 6 14.54 9.58 -15.23
CA PHE A 6 14.23 10.36 -14.02
C PHE A 6 14.73 11.81 -14.13
N GLU A 7 15.97 12.02 -14.60
CA GLU A 7 16.53 13.36 -14.83
C GLU A 7 15.72 14.16 -15.88
N ARG A 8 15.21 13.50 -16.93
CA ARG A 8 14.28 14.15 -17.87
C ARG A 8 12.95 14.50 -17.20
N GLY A 9 12.40 13.60 -16.41
CA GLY A 9 11.17 13.83 -15.64
C GLY A 9 11.27 15.04 -14.72
N GLU A 10 12.37 15.15 -13.98
CA GLU A 10 12.66 16.29 -13.09
C GLU A 10 12.73 17.61 -13.85
N LYS A 11 13.33 17.61 -15.05
CA LYS A 11 13.36 18.81 -15.91
C LYS A 11 11.96 19.23 -16.33
N TYR A 12 11.08 18.29 -16.65
CA TYR A 12 9.69 18.62 -16.98
C TYR A 12 8.94 19.20 -15.77
N VAL A 13 9.12 18.62 -14.59
CA VAL A 13 8.52 19.15 -13.35
C VAL A 13 9.04 20.55 -13.02
N ALA A 14 10.34 20.78 -13.16
CA ALA A 14 10.96 22.09 -12.91
C ALA A 14 10.49 23.16 -13.90
N ALA A 15 10.11 22.78 -15.11
CA ALA A 15 9.60 23.68 -16.15
C ALA A 15 8.11 24.05 -15.95
N ILE A 16 7.40 23.41 -15.02
CA ILE A 16 6.00 23.76 -14.71
C ILE A 16 5.97 25.17 -14.10
N PRO A 17 5.10 26.09 -14.57
CA PRO A 17 4.98 27.43 -14.00
C PRO A 17 4.69 27.43 -12.49
N ALA A 18 5.15 28.45 -11.77
CA ALA A 18 5.07 28.49 -10.31
C ALA A 18 3.62 28.58 -9.78
N GLU A 19 2.76 29.23 -10.55
CA GLU A 19 1.32 29.34 -10.33
C GLU A 19 0.60 27.99 -10.41
N LYS A 20 1.18 26.98 -11.07
CA LYS A 20 0.60 25.63 -11.20
C LYS A 20 1.14 24.68 -10.12
N SER A 21 1.02 25.11 -8.87
CA SER A 21 1.64 24.43 -7.73
C SER A 21 1.11 23.01 -7.50
N LEU A 22 -0.21 22.80 -7.67
CA LEU A 22 -0.84 21.48 -7.51
C LEU A 22 -0.41 20.49 -8.60
N LEU A 23 -0.36 20.93 -9.86
CA LEU A 23 0.14 20.11 -10.97
C LEU A 23 1.61 19.72 -10.76
N ARG A 24 2.44 20.65 -10.29
CA ARG A 24 3.84 20.38 -9.95
C ARG A 24 3.96 19.33 -8.85
N LEU A 25 3.17 19.45 -7.78
CA LEU A 25 3.13 18.48 -6.68
C LEU A 25 2.67 17.10 -7.17
N PHE A 26 1.60 17.05 -7.97
CA PHE A 26 1.06 15.80 -8.50
C PHE A 26 2.09 15.05 -9.36
N LEU A 27 2.75 15.74 -10.28
CA LEU A 27 3.78 15.12 -11.11
C LEU A 27 5.01 14.74 -10.28
N SER A 28 5.44 15.57 -9.33
CA SER A 28 6.54 15.24 -8.40
C SER A 28 6.25 13.95 -7.63
N ASN A 29 5.01 13.77 -7.16
CA ASN A 29 4.58 12.57 -6.45
C ASN A 29 4.71 11.29 -7.29
N ILE A 30 4.32 11.33 -8.57
CA ILE A 30 4.47 10.19 -9.50
C ILE A 30 5.96 9.82 -9.67
N TYR A 31 6.84 10.81 -9.77
CA TYR A 31 8.27 10.58 -9.92
C TYR A 31 8.91 10.06 -8.64
N ASP A 32 8.59 10.64 -7.48
CA ASP A 32 9.15 10.24 -6.18
C ASP A 32 8.79 8.79 -5.87
N ARG A 33 7.54 8.38 -6.14
CA ARG A 33 7.13 6.98 -6.07
C ARG A 33 8.02 6.08 -6.94
N SER A 34 8.12 6.40 -8.23
CA SER A 34 8.85 5.58 -9.20
C SER A 34 10.34 5.48 -8.87
N LYS A 35 10.95 6.60 -8.41
CA LYS A 35 12.35 6.65 -7.98
C LYS A 35 12.58 5.88 -6.69
N SER A 36 11.67 5.94 -5.73
CA SER A 36 11.82 5.23 -4.46
C SER A 36 12.01 3.73 -4.69
N PHE A 37 11.19 3.14 -5.57
CA PHE A 37 11.31 1.74 -5.96
C PHE A 37 12.65 1.45 -6.65
N TYR A 38 13.10 2.32 -7.55
CA TYR A 38 14.40 2.18 -8.20
C TYR A 38 15.56 2.23 -7.19
N HIS A 39 15.56 3.19 -6.26
CA HIS A 39 16.58 3.33 -5.22
C HIS A 39 16.61 2.14 -4.27
N TYR A 40 15.44 1.62 -3.87
CA TYR A 40 15.33 0.39 -3.12
C TYR A 40 15.97 -0.79 -3.87
N ARG A 41 15.59 -1.01 -5.13
CA ARG A 41 16.11 -2.12 -5.96
C ARG A 41 17.59 -2.03 -6.29
N THR A 42 18.18 -0.84 -6.17
CA THR A 42 19.61 -0.59 -6.46
C THR A 42 20.47 -0.45 -5.20
N GLY A 43 19.92 -0.77 -4.02
CA GLY A 43 20.67 -0.81 -2.77
C GLY A 43 20.89 0.55 -2.11
N ASN A 44 20.03 1.54 -2.40
CA ASN A 44 20.01 2.84 -1.71
C ASN A 44 18.70 3.02 -0.91
N PRO A 45 18.54 2.32 0.23
CA PRO A 45 17.31 2.33 1.00
C PRO A 45 17.06 3.68 1.69
N THR A 46 18.10 4.42 2.07
CA THR A 46 17.95 5.76 2.67
C THR A 46 17.25 6.73 1.72
N GLU A 47 17.69 6.76 0.47
CA GLU A 47 17.07 7.62 -0.54
C GLU A 47 15.65 7.14 -0.89
N ALA A 48 15.43 5.81 -0.93
CA ALA A 48 14.10 5.25 -1.11
C ALA A 48 13.12 5.72 -0.02
N ILE A 49 13.52 5.65 1.25
CA ILE A 49 12.72 6.10 2.39
C ILE A 49 12.42 7.60 2.29
N ARG A 50 13.44 8.42 1.98
CA ARG A 50 13.28 9.87 1.81
C ARG A 50 12.25 10.21 0.74
N LEU A 51 12.31 9.54 -0.41
CA LEU A 51 11.37 9.73 -1.52
C LEU A 51 9.95 9.27 -1.18
N VAL A 52 9.80 8.17 -0.42
CA VAL A 52 8.49 7.75 0.09
C VAL A 52 7.89 8.80 1.01
N HIS A 53 8.67 9.37 1.94
CA HIS A 53 8.18 10.44 2.81
C HIS A 53 7.76 11.70 2.04
N ASN A 54 8.53 12.08 1.02
CA ASN A 54 8.14 13.18 0.13
C ASN A 54 6.79 12.89 -0.56
N ALA A 55 6.61 11.69 -1.11
CA ALA A 55 5.37 11.28 -1.74
C ALA A 55 4.17 11.32 -0.77
N LEU A 56 4.36 10.82 0.47
CA LEU A 56 3.34 10.90 1.52
C LEU A 56 2.93 12.35 1.82
N SER A 57 3.91 13.25 1.98
CA SER A 57 3.65 14.68 2.23
C SER A 57 2.92 15.35 1.07
N ASN A 58 3.30 15.02 -0.17
CA ASN A 58 2.65 15.55 -1.37
C ASN A 58 1.19 15.08 -1.44
N ASN A 59 0.94 13.79 -1.20
CA ASN A 59 -0.43 13.25 -1.18
C ASN A 59 -1.31 13.92 -0.13
N ILE A 60 -0.83 14.11 1.10
CA ILE A 60 -1.60 14.81 2.15
C ILE A 60 -2.03 16.22 1.70
N THR A 61 -1.13 16.91 0.99
CA THR A 61 -1.40 18.25 0.43
C THR A 61 -2.40 18.18 -0.71
N LEU A 62 -2.22 17.25 -1.65
CA LEU A 62 -3.10 17.08 -2.80
C LEU A 62 -4.52 16.63 -2.39
N GLU A 63 -4.64 15.75 -1.41
CA GLU A 63 -5.93 15.33 -0.83
C GLU A 63 -6.68 16.51 -0.20
N ALA A 64 -5.97 17.40 0.51
CA ALA A 64 -6.57 18.61 1.06
C ALA A 64 -7.06 19.59 -0.02
N ASN A 65 -6.66 19.39 -1.27
CA ASN A 65 -7.07 20.17 -2.45
C ASN A 65 -8.03 19.38 -3.36
N GLY A 66 -8.76 18.40 -2.82
CA GLY A 66 -9.84 17.70 -3.52
C GLY A 66 -9.43 16.44 -4.28
N LEU A 67 -8.17 15.99 -4.16
CA LEU A 67 -7.68 14.74 -4.77
C LEU A 67 -7.76 13.58 -3.76
N GLU A 68 -8.95 13.36 -3.18
CA GLU A 68 -9.18 12.43 -2.06
C GLU A 68 -8.79 10.98 -2.37
N PHE A 69 -8.88 10.57 -3.64
CA PHE A 69 -8.47 9.24 -4.10
C PHE A 69 -6.99 8.91 -3.80
N LEU A 70 -6.15 9.93 -3.59
CA LEU A 70 -4.73 9.76 -3.27
C LEU A 70 -4.50 9.14 -1.89
N VAL A 71 -5.53 9.00 -1.05
CA VAL A 71 -5.45 8.18 0.17
C VAL A 71 -4.98 6.75 -0.15
N PHE A 72 -5.45 6.16 -1.26
CA PHE A 72 -5.04 4.83 -1.69
C PHE A 72 -3.60 4.81 -2.23
N ASP A 73 -3.14 5.93 -2.77
CA ASP A 73 -1.73 6.08 -3.09
C ASP A 73 -0.87 6.14 -1.82
N ARG A 74 -1.30 6.85 -0.78
CA ARG A 74 -0.56 6.83 0.50
C ARG A 74 -0.49 5.46 1.12
N VAL A 75 -1.60 4.71 1.11
CA VAL A 75 -1.63 3.31 1.53
C VAL A 75 -0.62 2.47 0.73
N SER A 76 -0.55 2.67 -0.59
CA SER A 76 0.46 2.04 -1.45
C SER A 76 1.90 2.44 -1.09
N GLN A 77 2.13 3.71 -0.73
CA GLN A 77 3.43 4.20 -0.27
C GLN A 77 3.84 3.58 1.07
N TYR A 78 2.90 3.41 2.01
CA TYR A 78 3.16 2.70 3.26
C TYR A 78 3.53 1.23 3.02
N HIS A 79 2.87 0.56 2.08
CA HIS A 79 3.28 -0.78 1.66
C HIS A 79 4.69 -0.81 1.07
N ASN A 80 5.06 0.16 0.22
CA ASN A 80 6.43 0.27 -0.27
C ASN A 80 7.44 0.49 0.86
N LEU A 81 7.09 1.33 1.85
CA LEU A 81 7.93 1.57 3.02
C LEU A 81 8.14 0.30 3.83
N ALA A 82 7.09 -0.49 4.06
CA ALA A 82 7.18 -1.78 4.72
C ALA A 82 8.15 -2.73 3.99
N LYS A 83 8.10 -2.77 2.66
CA LYS A 83 9.04 -3.57 1.85
C LYS A 83 10.48 -3.14 1.99
N VAL A 84 10.73 -1.83 2.10
CA VAL A 84 12.08 -1.31 2.39
C VAL A 84 12.54 -1.79 3.76
N TYR A 85 11.68 -1.74 4.78
CA TYR A 85 12.01 -2.23 6.13
C TYR A 85 12.29 -3.74 6.16
N PHE A 86 11.51 -4.56 5.44
CA PHE A 86 11.82 -5.98 5.28
C PHE A 86 13.19 -6.20 4.63
N GLY A 87 13.51 -5.44 3.58
CA GLY A 87 14.83 -5.50 2.92
C GLY A 87 15.98 -5.04 3.82
N LEU A 88 15.71 -4.16 4.79
CA LEU A 88 16.66 -3.69 5.80
C LEU A 88 16.79 -4.63 7.01
N GLN A 89 16.15 -5.80 6.99
CA GLN A 89 16.08 -6.73 8.13
C GLN A 89 15.48 -6.10 9.40
N GLN A 90 14.50 -5.21 9.22
CA GLN A 90 13.70 -4.62 10.29
C GLN A 90 12.24 -5.06 10.16
N PRO A 91 11.96 -6.38 10.29
CA PRO A 91 10.62 -6.91 10.03
C PRO A 91 9.54 -6.34 10.94
N GLU A 92 9.88 -5.99 12.19
CA GLU A 92 8.94 -5.44 13.17
C GLU A 92 8.31 -4.14 12.65
N ARG A 93 9.13 -3.24 12.09
CA ARG A 93 8.66 -1.99 11.47
C ARG A 93 7.85 -2.24 10.21
N GLY A 94 8.28 -3.19 9.39
CA GLY A 94 7.56 -3.57 8.18
C GLY A 94 6.15 -4.06 8.51
N PHE A 95 6.03 -4.90 9.53
CA PHE A 95 4.74 -5.43 9.96
C PHE A 95 3.87 -4.45 10.72
N GLU A 96 4.44 -3.56 11.54
CA GLU A 96 3.67 -2.47 12.17
C GLU A 96 2.95 -1.63 11.10
N ILE A 97 3.68 -1.23 10.06
CA ILE A 97 3.12 -0.46 8.94
C ILE A 97 2.08 -1.28 8.16
N LEU A 98 2.36 -2.54 7.83
CA LEU A 98 1.41 -3.40 7.12
C LEU A 98 0.13 -3.62 7.91
N SER A 99 0.26 -3.99 9.19
CA SER A 99 -0.88 -4.24 10.07
C SER A 99 -1.78 -3.02 10.13
N ASP A 100 -1.20 -1.85 10.34
CA ASP A 100 -1.99 -0.63 10.52
C ASP A 100 -2.64 -0.16 9.21
N ALA A 101 -1.95 -0.32 8.07
CA ALA A 101 -2.53 -0.08 6.75
C ALA A 101 -3.66 -1.07 6.43
N ILE A 102 -3.52 -2.36 6.81
CA ILE A 102 -4.58 -3.38 6.67
C ILE A 102 -5.78 -3.03 7.53
N CYS A 103 -5.57 -2.64 8.80
CA CYS A 103 -6.64 -2.18 9.69
C CYS A 103 -7.37 -0.98 9.09
N PHE A 104 -6.66 0.02 8.58
CA PHE A 104 -7.27 1.15 7.87
C PHE A 104 -8.11 0.68 6.67
N LEU A 105 -7.57 -0.23 5.85
CA LEU A 105 -8.30 -0.79 4.72
C LEU A 105 -9.50 -1.65 5.13
N MET A 106 -9.58 -2.15 6.37
CA MET A 106 -10.72 -2.92 6.87
C MET A 106 -11.77 -2.04 7.56
N THR A 107 -11.35 -1.10 8.39
CA THR A 107 -12.24 -0.36 9.31
C THR A 107 -12.33 1.13 8.99
N GLY A 108 -11.43 1.65 8.16
CA GLY A 108 -11.20 3.08 7.99
C GLY A 108 -10.36 3.73 9.06
N HIS A 109 -9.80 2.94 9.98
CA HIS A 109 -9.06 3.44 11.12
C HIS A 109 -7.68 2.76 11.25
N ALA A 110 -6.67 3.59 11.47
CA ALA A 110 -5.27 3.27 11.72
C ALA A 110 -4.85 3.86 13.07
N ASN A 111 -4.15 3.08 13.89
CA ASN A 111 -3.67 3.52 15.20
C ASN A 111 -2.32 4.25 15.12
N VAL A 112 -1.45 3.83 14.19
CA VAL A 112 -0.08 4.35 14.04
C VAL A 112 -0.01 5.36 12.90
N LEU A 113 -0.53 4.99 11.74
CA LEU A 113 -0.63 5.77 10.50
C LEU A 113 -1.84 6.72 10.57
N THR A 114 -1.90 7.50 11.64
CA THR A 114 -3.06 8.34 12.00
C THR A 114 -3.41 9.40 10.95
N ASP A 115 -2.48 9.74 10.06
CA ASP A 115 -2.74 10.58 8.90
C ASP A 115 -3.77 9.97 7.96
N LEU A 116 -3.95 8.64 7.95
CA LEU A 116 -4.95 7.92 7.13
C LEU A 116 -6.38 8.14 7.62
N ASN A 117 -6.58 8.46 8.90
CA ASN A 117 -7.91 8.51 9.57
C ASN A 117 -8.81 9.69 9.16
N ARG A 118 -8.53 10.35 8.05
CA ARG A 118 -9.43 11.35 7.49
C ARG A 118 -10.64 10.63 6.87
N ASN A 119 -11.82 11.24 6.97
CA ASN A 119 -13.09 10.68 6.49
C ASN A 119 -13.14 10.64 4.96
N TYR A 120 -12.45 9.68 4.36
CA TYR A 120 -12.49 9.38 2.92
C TYR A 120 -13.46 8.25 2.59
N LEU A 121 -13.95 7.52 3.62
CA LEU A 121 -14.80 6.35 3.42
C LEU A 121 -16.24 6.66 2.99
N SER A 122 -16.70 7.91 3.11
CA SER A 122 -18.08 8.29 2.80
C SER A 122 -18.34 8.54 1.31
N ALA A 123 -17.31 8.49 0.46
CA ALA A 123 -17.37 8.86 -0.96
C ALA A 123 -17.10 7.68 -1.92
N TYR A 124 -17.48 6.44 -1.55
CA TYR A 124 -17.10 5.27 -2.34
C TYR A 124 -17.91 5.07 -3.62
N THR A 125 -17.30 5.39 -4.75
CA THR A 125 -17.64 4.82 -6.06
C THR A 125 -17.19 3.35 -6.12
N ALA A 126 -17.76 2.57 -7.05
CA ALA A 126 -17.41 1.15 -7.23
C ALA A 126 -15.91 0.93 -7.47
N ASP A 127 -15.23 1.85 -8.16
CA ASP A 127 -13.80 1.72 -8.44
C ASP A 127 -12.94 1.89 -7.19
N LEU A 128 -13.31 2.79 -6.29
CA LEU A 128 -12.58 2.97 -5.03
C LEU A 128 -12.73 1.75 -4.11
N ILE A 129 -13.87 1.07 -4.14
CA ILE A 129 -14.06 -0.23 -3.46
C ILE A 129 -13.08 -1.27 -4.03
N GLN A 130 -12.96 -1.33 -5.36
CA GLN A 130 -12.02 -2.25 -6.00
C GLN A 130 -10.55 -1.91 -5.69
N MET A 131 -10.18 -0.63 -5.62
CA MET A 131 -8.84 -0.19 -5.21
C MET A 131 -8.53 -0.60 -3.77
N ARG A 132 -9.47 -0.34 -2.85
CA ARG A 132 -9.38 -0.74 -1.44
C ARG A 132 -9.13 -2.24 -1.31
N TYR A 133 -9.93 -3.05 -1.98
CA TYR A 133 -9.78 -4.51 -1.96
C TYR A 133 -8.45 -4.97 -2.56
N SER A 134 -8.05 -4.39 -3.70
CA SER A 134 -6.81 -4.78 -4.39
C SER A 134 -5.57 -4.50 -3.53
N LEU A 135 -5.54 -3.37 -2.83
CA LEU A 135 -4.47 -3.04 -1.89
C LEU A 135 -4.50 -3.94 -0.66
N LEU A 136 -5.69 -4.24 -0.14
CA LEU A 136 -5.83 -5.15 0.99
C LEU A 136 -5.29 -6.55 0.64
N ALA A 137 -5.73 -7.12 -0.47
CA ALA A 137 -5.29 -8.44 -0.92
C ALA A 137 -3.76 -8.50 -1.12
N LEU A 138 -3.19 -7.45 -1.72
CA LEU A 138 -1.74 -7.32 -1.88
C LEU A 138 -0.99 -7.35 -0.54
N MET A 139 -1.44 -6.56 0.44
CA MET A 139 -0.79 -6.49 1.76
C MET A 139 -0.98 -7.77 2.58
N LEU A 140 -2.15 -8.41 2.47
CA LEU A 140 -2.41 -9.71 3.10
C LEU A 140 -1.48 -10.80 2.52
N CYS A 141 -1.27 -10.82 1.20
CA CYS A 141 -0.31 -11.73 0.56
C CYS A 141 1.16 -11.44 0.96
N GLU A 142 1.55 -10.16 1.01
CA GLU A 142 2.90 -9.76 1.47
C GLU A 142 3.10 -10.12 2.96
N THR A 143 2.07 -10.02 3.79
CA THR A 143 2.09 -10.47 5.20
C THR A 143 2.37 -11.97 5.30
N LEU A 144 1.63 -12.82 4.55
CA LEU A 144 1.87 -14.27 4.55
C LEU A 144 3.28 -14.63 4.07
N THR A 145 3.74 -13.97 3.00
CA THR A 145 5.07 -14.19 2.43
C THR A 145 6.17 -13.92 3.46
N ASN A 146 6.05 -12.83 4.23
CA ASN A 146 7.07 -12.49 5.22
C ASN A 146 6.92 -13.33 6.51
N LEU A 147 5.71 -13.72 6.89
CA LEU A 147 5.50 -14.69 7.97
C LEU A 147 6.14 -16.05 7.66
N GLN A 148 6.00 -16.56 6.44
CA GLN A 148 6.65 -17.81 6.02
C GLN A 148 8.17 -17.75 6.13
N LYS A 149 8.80 -16.63 5.74
CA LYS A 149 10.26 -16.45 5.83
C LYS A 149 10.77 -16.43 7.27
N GLY A 150 10.00 -15.88 8.21
CA GLY A 150 10.39 -15.74 9.60
C GLY A 150 9.88 -16.85 10.53
N ALA A 151 9.09 -17.80 10.04
CA ALA A 151 8.42 -18.82 10.84
C ALA A 151 9.36 -19.78 11.61
N ASP A 152 10.67 -19.79 11.30
CA ASP A 152 11.69 -20.56 12.01
C ASP A 152 12.37 -19.78 13.14
N ALA A 153 12.20 -18.45 13.20
CA ALA A 153 12.86 -17.60 14.18
C ALA A 153 11.92 -17.32 15.37
N GLU A 154 12.23 -17.86 16.55
CA GLU A 154 11.39 -17.75 17.75
C GLU A 154 11.12 -16.28 18.15
N ALA A 155 12.12 -15.41 18.05
CA ALA A 155 11.96 -13.98 18.34
C ALA A 155 10.97 -13.31 17.37
N PHE A 156 11.07 -13.61 16.08
CA PHE A 156 10.16 -13.11 15.05
C PHE A 156 8.72 -13.59 15.30
N VAL A 157 8.57 -14.87 15.64
CA VAL A 157 7.26 -15.48 15.92
C VAL A 157 6.59 -14.81 17.11
N ARG A 158 7.33 -14.58 18.21
CA ARG A 158 6.80 -13.88 19.38
C ARG A 158 6.34 -12.47 19.02
N ASP A 159 7.16 -11.73 18.29
CA ASP A 159 6.87 -10.34 17.95
C ASP A 159 5.76 -10.25 16.89
N SER A 160 5.51 -11.35 16.16
CA SER A 160 4.46 -11.43 15.15
C SER A 160 3.03 -11.55 15.65
N GLU A 161 2.82 -12.00 16.88
CA GLU A 161 1.49 -11.95 17.50
C GLU A 161 1.00 -10.50 17.62
N GLY A 162 1.89 -9.57 17.98
CA GLY A 162 1.57 -8.16 18.19
C GLY A 162 1.00 -7.44 16.96
N PHE A 163 1.41 -7.82 15.75
CA PHE A 163 0.91 -7.22 14.51
C PHE A 163 -0.19 -8.06 13.83
N ILE A 164 -0.34 -9.35 14.14
CA ILE A 164 -1.45 -10.16 13.60
C ILE A 164 -2.74 -9.86 14.37
N THR A 165 -2.66 -9.69 15.69
CA THR A 165 -3.84 -9.48 16.54
C THR A 165 -4.73 -8.31 16.08
N PRO A 166 -4.21 -7.12 15.74
CA PRO A 166 -5.04 -6.02 15.25
C PRO A 166 -5.80 -6.37 13.96
N ILE A 167 -5.18 -7.11 13.03
CA ILE A 167 -5.82 -7.55 11.78
C ILE A 167 -6.97 -8.50 12.08
N LEU A 168 -6.75 -9.48 12.97
CA LEU A 168 -7.79 -10.45 13.37
C LEU A 168 -8.96 -9.77 14.08
N GLN A 169 -8.70 -8.70 14.84
CA GLN A 169 -9.75 -7.92 15.51
C GLN A 169 -10.54 -7.04 14.54
N ALA A 170 -9.90 -6.53 13.47
CA ALA A 170 -10.55 -5.72 12.44
C ALA A 170 -11.41 -6.54 11.46
N ALA A 171 -11.06 -7.82 11.25
CA ALA A 171 -11.70 -8.67 10.24
C ALA A 171 -13.23 -8.83 10.36
N PRO A 172 -13.84 -8.98 11.57
CA PRO A 172 -15.30 -9.11 11.70
C PRO A 172 -16.09 -7.88 11.27
N ASP A 173 -15.49 -6.69 11.40
CA ASP A 173 -16.15 -5.42 11.06
C ASP A 173 -16.07 -5.09 9.56
N PHE A 174 -15.31 -5.89 8.79
CA PHE A 174 -15.08 -5.62 7.38
C PHE A 174 -16.13 -6.30 6.50
N VAL A 175 -17.15 -5.52 6.12
CA VAL A 175 -18.22 -5.97 5.22
C VAL A 175 -17.72 -5.92 3.77
N LEU A 176 -17.66 -7.08 3.13
CA LEU A 176 -17.26 -7.25 1.73
C LEU A 176 -18.43 -7.77 0.88
N GLN A 177 -18.33 -7.62 -0.45
CA GLN A 177 -19.21 -8.32 -1.39
C GLN A 177 -18.51 -9.60 -1.88
N GLU A 178 -19.26 -10.68 -2.11
CA GLU A 178 -18.76 -11.89 -2.78
C GLU A 178 -18.15 -11.51 -4.15
N PRO A 179 -16.91 -11.92 -4.51
CA PRO A 179 -16.05 -12.99 -3.97
C PRO A 179 -14.95 -12.54 -2.99
N GLN A 180 -14.96 -11.28 -2.55
CA GLN A 180 -13.90 -10.69 -1.72
C GLN A 180 -13.92 -11.28 -0.30
N GLU A 181 -15.11 -11.62 0.19
CA GLU A 181 -15.33 -12.27 1.48
C GLU A 181 -14.66 -13.66 1.54
N GLU A 182 -14.81 -14.48 0.50
CA GLU A 182 -14.18 -15.82 0.43
C GLU A 182 -12.65 -15.74 0.52
N PHE A 183 -12.04 -14.77 -0.18
CA PHE A 183 -10.59 -14.55 -0.11
C PHE A 183 -10.11 -14.24 1.31
N LEU A 184 -10.80 -13.31 2.00
CA LEU A 184 -10.44 -12.93 3.36
C LEU A 184 -10.64 -14.10 4.33
N GLN A 185 -11.75 -14.85 4.21
CA GLN A 185 -12.00 -16.02 5.03
C GLN A 185 -10.89 -17.08 4.87
N LYS A 186 -10.47 -17.37 3.64
CA LYS A 186 -9.34 -18.27 3.37
C LYS A 186 -8.06 -17.75 4.01
N TRP A 187 -7.76 -16.46 3.88
CA TRP A 187 -6.58 -15.86 4.49
C TRP A 187 -6.60 -15.99 6.02
N LEU A 188 -7.74 -15.71 6.66
CA LEU A 188 -7.92 -15.85 8.11
C LEU A 188 -7.71 -17.28 8.58
N LEU A 189 -8.19 -18.28 7.82
CA LEU A 189 -7.95 -19.69 8.13
C LEU A 189 -6.46 -20.04 8.11
N VAL A 190 -5.71 -19.53 7.12
CA VAL A 190 -4.25 -19.72 7.04
C VAL A 190 -3.56 -19.10 8.24
N VAL A 191 -3.82 -17.82 8.54
CA VAL A 191 -3.15 -17.11 9.64
C VAL A 191 -3.52 -17.67 11.02
N ARG A 192 -4.72 -18.24 11.17
CA ARG A 192 -5.11 -18.93 12.39
C ARG A 192 -4.19 -20.12 12.73
N LEU A 193 -3.66 -20.82 11.72
CA LEU A 193 -2.67 -21.89 11.94
C LEU A 193 -1.38 -21.34 12.55
N PHE A 194 -0.92 -20.19 12.05
CA PHE A 194 0.24 -19.49 12.59
C PHE A 194 0.00 -19.09 14.06
N TYR A 195 -1.14 -18.48 14.36
CA TYR A 195 -1.54 -18.08 15.71
C TYR A 195 -1.68 -19.27 16.68
N GLN A 196 -2.14 -20.42 16.17
CA GLN A 196 -2.21 -21.68 16.91
C GLN A 196 -0.87 -22.40 17.07
N LYS A 197 0.24 -21.78 16.61
CA LYS A 197 1.59 -22.35 16.65
C LYS A 197 1.75 -23.62 15.81
N ARG A 198 0.85 -23.83 14.84
CA ARG A 198 0.88 -24.95 13.88
C ARG A 198 1.72 -24.58 12.65
N TYR A 199 3.01 -24.27 12.86
CA TYR A 199 3.85 -23.64 11.83
C TYR A 199 4.07 -24.51 10.58
N ALA A 200 4.12 -25.85 10.73
CA ALA A 200 4.22 -26.75 9.58
C ALA A 200 2.97 -26.69 8.70
N ASP A 201 1.79 -26.81 9.31
CA ASP A 201 0.51 -26.70 8.61
C ASP A 201 0.31 -25.31 8.00
N PHE A 202 0.72 -24.26 8.73
CA PHE A 202 0.72 -22.89 8.24
C PHE A 202 1.53 -22.75 6.96
N ARG A 203 2.75 -23.30 6.88
CA ARG A 203 3.60 -23.17 5.69
C ARG A 203 2.93 -23.79 4.47
N VAL A 204 2.40 -25.00 4.62
CA VAL A 204 1.68 -25.71 3.55
C VAL A 204 0.46 -24.92 3.10
N ALA A 205 -0.36 -24.44 4.05
CA ALA A 205 -1.57 -23.69 3.73
C ALA A 205 -1.27 -22.32 3.10
N ALA A 206 -0.25 -21.61 3.59
CA ALA A 206 0.18 -20.32 3.04
C ALA A 206 0.78 -20.47 1.63
N GLU A 207 1.57 -21.52 1.38
CA GLU A 207 2.09 -21.81 0.04
C GLU A 207 0.95 -22.13 -0.93
N ALA A 208 -0.01 -22.96 -0.51
CA ALA A 208 -1.19 -23.27 -1.32
C ALA A 208 -2.01 -22.02 -1.64
N PHE A 209 -2.26 -21.16 -0.64
CA PHE A 209 -2.98 -19.90 -0.80
C PHE A 209 -2.28 -18.95 -1.80
N LEU A 210 -0.97 -18.76 -1.64
CA LEU A 210 -0.18 -17.88 -2.52
C LEU A 210 -0.06 -18.43 -3.95
N ALA A 211 -0.14 -19.76 -4.14
CA ALA A 211 -0.14 -20.40 -5.45
C ALA A 211 -1.50 -20.35 -6.16
N SER A 212 -2.61 -20.44 -5.41
CA SER A 212 -3.96 -20.55 -5.97
C SER A 212 -4.65 -19.21 -6.25
N GLU A 213 -4.15 -18.11 -5.72
CA GLU A 213 -4.78 -16.78 -5.82
C GLU A 213 -3.92 -15.84 -6.68
N PRO A 214 -3.91 -15.96 -8.03
CA PRO A 214 -2.93 -15.30 -8.90
C PRO A 214 -3.22 -13.80 -9.11
N SER A 215 -4.28 -13.27 -8.49
CA SER A 215 -4.70 -11.86 -8.60
C SER A 215 -3.98 -10.94 -7.61
N CYS A 216 -3.52 -11.42 -6.45
CA CYS A 216 -2.87 -10.57 -5.44
C CYS A 216 -1.44 -10.15 -5.80
N LEU A 217 -0.86 -10.69 -6.89
CA LEU A 217 0.56 -10.51 -7.22
C LEU A 217 0.85 -9.78 -8.55
N ARG A 218 -0.10 -9.64 -9.49
CA ARG A 218 0.28 -9.29 -10.88
C ARG A 218 -0.20 -7.94 -11.43
N ASN A 219 -1.32 -7.36 -10.99
CA ASN A 219 -1.92 -6.24 -11.76
C ASN A 219 -2.32 -4.98 -11.00
N VAL A 220 -2.05 -4.90 -9.69
CA VAL A 220 -2.44 -3.71 -8.91
C VAL A 220 -1.81 -2.42 -9.45
N PRO A 221 -0.52 -2.34 -9.87
CA PRO A 221 0.01 -1.07 -10.37
C PRO A 221 -0.54 -0.65 -11.74
N HIS A 222 -0.67 -1.59 -12.69
CA HIS A 222 -0.95 -1.25 -14.10
C HIS A 222 -2.44 -0.95 -14.33
N GLN A 223 -3.35 -1.73 -13.75
CA GLN A 223 -4.79 -1.48 -13.86
C GLN A 223 -5.25 -0.32 -12.98
N LEU A 224 -4.64 -0.06 -11.81
CA LEU A 224 -4.89 1.19 -11.08
C LEU A 224 -4.36 2.40 -11.85
N LEU A 225 -3.17 2.33 -12.46
CA LEU A 225 -2.67 3.44 -13.28
C LEU A 225 -3.60 3.72 -14.48
N GLU A 226 -4.11 2.68 -15.14
CA GLU A 226 -5.07 2.81 -16.24
C GLU A 226 -6.44 3.34 -15.78
N SER A 227 -6.95 2.93 -14.61
CA SER A 227 -8.17 3.53 -14.06
C SER A 227 -7.95 4.97 -13.62
N PHE A 228 -6.81 5.33 -13.01
CA PHE A 228 -6.45 6.73 -12.73
C PHE A 228 -6.35 7.59 -14.01
N ILE A 229 -5.91 7.00 -15.14
CA ILE A 229 -5.88 7.69 -16.45
C ILE A 229 -7.29 7.84 -17.02
N GLY A 230 -8.17 6.84 -16.86
CA GLY A 230 -9.59 6.90 -17.27
C GLY A 230 -10.40 7.94 -16.47
N TYR A 231 -10.10 8.07 -15.18
CA TYR A 231 -10.64 9.09 -14.27
C TYR A 231 -10.10 10.51 -14.54
N SER A 232 -9.15 10.68 -15.46
CA SER A 232 -8.46 11.96 -15.70
C SER A 232 -9.36 13.06 -16.26
N LYS A 233 -10.59 12.79 -16.71
CA LYS A 233 -11.45 13.85 -17.26
C LYS A 233 -12.18 14.67 -16.20
N GLU A 234 -12.69 14.03 -15.15
CA GLU A 234 -13.40 14.70 -14.04
C GLU A 234 -12.41 15.09 -12.91
N LEU A 235 -11.39 14.26 -12.63
CA LEU A 235 -10.38 14.55 -11.61
C LEU A 235 -9.32 15.57 -12.05
N SER A 236 -9.23 15.87 -13.35
CA SER A 236 -8.38 16.97 -13.83
C SER A 236 -9.09 18.31 -13.81
N GLU A 237 -10.41 18.39 -13.57
CA GLU A 237 -11.10 19.68 -13.51
C GLU A 237 -10.47 20.63 -12.48
N PRO A 238 -10.11 20.21 -11.25
CA PRO A 238 -9.38 21.08 -10.33
C PRO A 238 -7.96 21.45 -10.82
N LEU A 239 -7.28 20.51 -11.49
CA LEU A 239 -5.94 20.71 -12.05
C LEU A 239 -5.93 21.60 -13.31
N LEU A 240 -7.06 21.68 -14.00
CA LEU A 240 -7.30 22.46 -15.23
C LEU A 240 -8.05 23.76 -14.96
N ALA A 241 -8.77 23.89 -13.84
CA ALA A 241 -9.45 25.12 -13.43
C ALA A 241 -8.48 26.22 -12.97
N GLU A 242 -7.22 25.86 -12.68
CA GLU A 242 -6.10 26.79 -12.48
C GLU A 242 -5.31 27.10 -13.77
N ALA A 243 -5.82 26.73 -14.96
CA ALA A 243 -5.20 27.01 -16.27
C ALA A 243 -5.74 28.28 -16.93
#